data_AF-A0A915VBI7-F1
#
_entry.id   AF-A0A915VBI7-F1
#
_cell.length_a   1.000
_cell.length_b   1.000
_cell.length_c   1.000
_cell.angle_alpha   90.00
_cell.angle_beta   90.00
_cell.angle_gamma   90.00
#
_symmetry.space_group_name_H-M   'P 1'
#
loop_
_entity.id
_entity.type
_entity.pdbx_description
1 polymer ?
#
loop_
_entity_poly.entity_id
_entity_poly.type
_entity_poly.pdbx_seq_one_letter_code
_entity_poly.pdbx_strand_id
1 'polypeptide(L)'
;MALSTATIPELDRLHQQASRWQSLSPRQRIPYLKAVKALARRHATEWVTLACQIKGIDPQGAWAGEEWTTGPLGLILKLDHYLYALRHEATPPVPRWRTAPTGQAIAEILPRNWQERLLWFGVKAAVWLQPNHPPTQGSAYRNPPPPGVAVVLGAGNITSLCLADALYQLVVANRVALLKMNPLLTPLTDCFRKVCAPLIEAGFLEIVEGDAALGEALCHHPLTQHVHITGSHHTYNRLVWGETAAEQAIRKARQQPQAEANP
;
A
#
# COMPACT_ATOMS: atom_id res chain seq x y z
N MET A 1 -27.11 -8.97 -20.29
CA MET A 1 -25.99 -9.71 -20.91
C MET A 1 -25.00 -9.97 -19.79
N ALA A 2 -24.99 -11.19 -19.23
CA ALA A 2 -24.11 -11.53 -18.12
C ALA A 2 -22.67 -11.43 -18.64
N LEU A 3 -21.91 -10.44 -18.15
CA LEU A 3 -20.47 -10.39 -18.36
C LEU A 3 -19.94 -11.72 -17.81
N SER A 4 -19.50 -12.60 -18.71
CA SER A 4 -18.68 -13.75 -18.35
C SER A 4 -17.55 -13.18 -17.50
N THR A 5 -17.56 -13.42 -16.20
CA THR A 5 -16.45 -13.08 -15.31
C THR A 5 -15.26 -13.84 -15.83
N ALA A 6 -14.40 -13.17 -16.60
CA ALA A 6 -13.13 -13.71 -17.02
C ALA A 6 -12.44 -14.21 -15.75
N THR A 7 -12.15 -15.50 -15.69
CA THR A 7 -11.41 -16.08 -14.57
C THR A 7 -10.04 -15.41 -14.55
N ILE A 8 -9.71 -14.71 -13.46
CA ILE A 8 -8.40 -14.12 -13.21
C ILE A 8 -7.73 -15.00 -12.14
N PRO A 9 -6.89 -15.97 -12.53
CA PRO A 9 -6.35 -16.99 -11.62
C PRO A 9 -5.60 -16.40 -10.42
N GLU A 10 -4.96 -15.25 -10.58
CA GLU A 10 -4.27 -14.51 -9.53
C GLU A 10 -5.22 -14.08 -8.40
N LEU A 11 -6.43 -13.61 -8.76
CA LEU A 11 -7.45 -13.23 -7.78
C LEU A 11 -7.98 -14.46 -7.03
N ASP A 12 -8.22 -15.57 -7.73
CA ASP A 12 -8.68 -16.81 -7.12
C ASP A 12 -7.66 -17.34 -6.11
N ARG A 13 -6.37 -17.38 -6.49
CA ARG A 13 -5.27 -17.81 -5.60
C ARG A 13 -5.19 -16.94 -4.35
N LEU A 14 -5.24 -15.61 -4.51
CA LEU A 14 -5.22 -14.69 -3.37
C LEU A 14 -6.44 -14.88 -2.47
N HIS A 15 -7.63 -14.96 -3.06
CA HIS A 15 -8.87 -15.10 -2.32
C HIS A 15 -8.86 -16.36 -1.43
N GLN A 16 -8.34 -17.48 -1.94
CA GLN A 16 -8.17 -18.72 -1.18
C GLN A 16 -7.24 -18.56 0.05
N GLN A 17 -6.29 -17.63 0.01
CA GLN A 17 -5.35 -17.36 1.12
C GLN A 17 -5.81 -16.23 2.05
N ALA A 18 -6.91 -15.52 1.73
CA ALA A 18 -7.34 -14.34 2.48
C ALA A 18 -7.60 -14.65 3.96
N SER A 19 -8.32 -15.75 4.26
CA SER A 19 -8.58 -16.18 5.64
C SER A 19 -7.32 -16.61 6.36
N ARG A 20 -6.38 -17.27 5.65
CA ARG A 20 -5.10 -17.68 6.22
C ARG A 20 -4.28 -16.46 6.63
N TRP A 21 -4.18 -15.42 5.81
CA TRP A 21 -3.49 -14.19 6.17
C TRP A 21 -4.05 -13.58 7.46
N GLN A 22 -5.38 -13.48 7.56
CA GLN A 22 -6.05 -12.91 8.74
C GLN A 22 -5.83 -13.74 10.01
N SER A 23 -5.71 -15.07 9.89
CA SER A 23 -5.39 -15.93 11.05
C SER A 23 -3.97 -15.77 11.59
N LEU A 24 -3.04 -15.18 10.81
CA LEU A 24 -1.68 -14.92 11.30
C LEU A 24 -1.69 -13.77 12.30
N SER A 25 -1.21 -14.05 13.51
CA SER A 25 -0.94 -13.04 14.52
C SER A 25 0.08 -11.99 14.04
N PRO A 26 0.13 -10.79 14.63
CA PRO A 26 1.13 -9.78 14.30
C PRO A 26 2.56 -10.33 14.31
N ARG A 27 2.90 -11.20 15.28
CA ARG A 27 4.22 -11.84 15.36
C ARG A 27 4.51 -12.80 14.22
N GLN A 28 3.52 -13.56 13.75
CA GLN A 28 3.68 -14.50 12.64
C GLN A 28 3.88 -13.79 11.29
N ARG A 29 3.53 -12.50 11.18
CA ARG A 29 3.78 -11.69 9.98
C ARG A 29 5.21 -11.13 9.91
N ILE A 30 5.90 -11.05 11.05
CA ILE A 30 7.25 -10.46 11.16
C ILE A 30 8.28 -11.15 10.23
N PRO A 31 8.37 -12.49 10.15
CA PRO A 31 9.35 -13.16 9.28
C PRO A 31 9.21 -12.77 7.81
N TYR A 32 7.97 -12.67 7.30
CA TYR A 32 7.71 -12.23 5.93
C TYR A 32 8.24 -10.82 5.68
N LEU A 33 7.90 -9.86 6.52
CA LEU A 33 8.34 -8.47 6.34
C LEU A 33 9.85 -8.29 6.54
N LYS A 34 10.47 -9.07 7.44
CA LYS A 34 11.94 -9.09 7.58
C LYS A 34 12.61 -9.59 6.31
N ALA A 35 12.09 -10.67 5.71
CA ALA A 35 12.61 -11.21 4.47
C ALA A 35 12.45 -10.23 3.30
N VAL A 36 11.27 -9.61 3.16
CA VAL A 36 11.04 -8.54 2.17
C VAL A 36 12.01 -7.38 2.37
N LYS A 37 12.24 -6.93 3.61
CA LYS A 37 13.22 -5.86 3.91
C LYS A 37 14.64 -6.26 3.49
N ALA A 38 15.06 -7.49 3.77
CA ALA A 38 16.38 -7.99 3.39
C ALA A 38 16.53 -8.07 1.86
N LEU A 39 15.49 -8.53 1.16
CA LEU A 39 15.48 -8.60 -0.31
C LEU A 39 15.44 -7.22 -0.95
N ALA A 40 14.67 -6.27 -0.40
CA ALA A 40 14.69 -4.86 -0.83
C ALA A 40 16.10 -4.27 -0.75
N ARG A 41 16.84 -4.55 0.33
CA ARG A 41 18.25 -4.13 0.45
C ARG A 41 19.14 -4.85 -0.56
N ARG A 42 18.96 -6.16 -0.76
CA ARG A 42 19.75 -6.98 -1.70
C ARG A 42 19.59 -6.51 -3.14
N HIS A 43 18.38 -6.15 -3.55
CA HIS A 43 18.03 -5.74 -4.90
C HIS A 43 18.00 -4.21 -5.07
N ALA A 44 18.47 -3.44 -4.09
CA ALA A 44 18.38 -1.98 -4.12
C ALA A 44 19.12 -1.36 -5.33
N THR A 45 20.31 -1.86 -5.67
CA THR A 45 21.07 -1.38 -6.83
C THR A 45 20.34 -1.70 -8.14
N GLU A 46 19.85 -2.94 -8.31
CA GLU A 46 19.05 -3.36 -9.47
C GLU A 46 17.83 -2.44 -9.64
N TRP A 47 17.08 -2.22 -8.56
CA TRP A 47 15.95 -1.32 -8.53
C TRP A 47 16.35 0.09 -8.98
N VAL A 48 17.34 0.71 -8.34
CA VAL A 48 17.71 2.11 -8.64
C VAL A 48 18.20 2.25 -10.07
N THR A 49 19.00 1.31 -10.58
CA THR A 49 19.45 1.33 -11.98
C THR A 49 18.26 1.30 -12.93
N LEU A 50 17.29 0.42 -12.72
CA LEU A 50 16.07 0.35 -13.54
C LEU A 50 15.22 1.62 -13.42
N ALA A 51 15.09 2.18 -12.22
CA ALA A 51 14.34 3.41 -11.98
C ALA A 51 14.97 4.62 -12.68
N CYS A 52 16.30 4.73 -12.62
CA CYS A 52 17.06 5.75 -13.37
C CYS A 52 16.86 5.59 -14.88
N GLN A 53 16.91 4.36 -15.41
CA GLN A 53 16.67 4.08 -16.82
C GLN A 53 15.26 4.50 -17.26
N ILE A 54 14.23 4.17 -16.49
CA ILE A 54 12.84 4.58 -16.76
C ILE A 54 12.73 6.11 -16.86
N LYS A 55 13.45 6.83 -15.99
CA LYS A 55 13.40 8.30 -15.91
C LYS A 55 14.40 9.01 -16.83
N GLY A 56 15.23 8.27 -17.57
CA GLY A 56 16.29 8.85 -18.41
C GLY A 56 17.39 9.56 -17.61
N ILE A 57 17.63 9.12 -16.38
CA ILE A 57 18.62 9.67 -15.45
C ILE A 57 19.88 8.81 -15.47
N ASP A 58 21.06 9.44 -15.43
CA ASP A 58 22.33 8.73 -15.21
C ASP A 58 22.36 8.11 -13.79
N PRO A 59 22.45 6.77 -13.65
CA PRO A 59 22.49 6.11 -12.35
C PRO A 59 23.74 6.46 -11.51
N GLN A 60 24.78 7.04 -12.11
CA GLN A 60 25.96 7.53 -11.40
C GLN A 60 25.91 9.04 -11.13
N GLY A 61 24.91 9.74 -11.67
CA GLY A 61 24.72 11.17 -11.52
C GLY A 61 24.05 11.57 -10.20
N ALA A 62 24.09 12.86 -9.88
CA ALA A 62 23.53 13.41 -8.65
C ALA A 62 22.02 13.13 -8.47
N TRP A 63 21.27 13.08 -9.57
CA TRP A 63 19.82 12.85 -9.57
C TRP A 63 19.43 11.42 -9.17
N ALA A 64 20.34 10.45 -9.24
CA ALA A 64 20.08 9.08 -8.79
C ALA A 64 19.78 9.01 -7.28
N GLY A 65 20.22 10.01 -6.50
CA GLY A 65 19.94 10.10 -5.07
C GLY A 65 18.44 10.11 -4.74
N GLU A 66 17.60 10.66 -5.61
CA GLU A 66 16.13 10.64 -5.44
C GLU A 66 15.60 9.20 -5.54
N GLU A 67 16.07 8.41 -6.49
CA GLU A 67 15.64 7.01 -6.64
C GLU A 67 16.11 6.13 -5.48
N TRP A 68 17.29 6.39 -4.94
CA TRP A 68 17.74 5.73 -3.72
C TRP A 68 16.84 6.04 -2.51
N THR A 69 16.54 7.32 -2.31
CA THR A 69 15.85 7.81 -1.10
C THR A 69 14.35 7.53 -1.14
N THR A 70 13.69 7.80 -2.27
CA THR A 70 12.24 7.61 -2.44
C THR A 70 11.87 6.20 -2.91
N GLY A 71 12.83 5.43 -3.45
CA GLY A 71 12.67 4.03 -3.84
C GLY A 71 13.01 3.07 -2.69
N PRO A 72 14.12 2.30 -2.76
CA PRO A 72 14.43 1.26 -1.78
C PRO A 72 14.53 1.75 -0.34
N LEU A 73 15.15 2.91 -0.07
CA LEU A 73 15.28 3.43 1.30
C LEU A 73 13.91 3.75 1.90
N GLY A 74 13.03 4.41 1.13
CA GLY A 74 11.66 4.70 1.55
C GLY A 74 10.88 3.44 1.93
N LEU A 75 10.97 2.38 1.12
CA LEU A 75 10.33 1.10 1.42
C LEU A 75 10.92 0.46 2.70
N ILE A 76 12.25 0.47 2.84
CA ILE A 76 12.96 -0.11 4.00
C ILE A 76 12.55 0.59 5.30
N LEU A 77 12.47 1.93 5.29
CA LEU A 77 12.02 2.71 6.44
C LEU A 77 10.56 2.38 6.79
N LYS A 78 9.67 2.31 5.78
CA LYS A 78 8.26 1.92 5.99
C LYS A 78 8.14 0.51 6.58
N LEU A 79 8.94 -0.44 6.11
CA LEU A 79 9.00 -1.79 6.68
C LEU A 79 9.48 -1.78 8.13
N ASP A 80 10.42 -0.90 8.51
CA ASP A 80 10.81 -0.73 9.92
C ASP A 80 9.66 -0.20 10.78
N HIS A 81 8.85 0.74 10.29
CA HIS A 81 7.62 1.16 10.97
C HIS A 81 6.64 0.00 11.18
N TYR A 82 6.42 -0.82 10.16
CA TYR A 82 5.55 -1.99 10.25
C TYR A 82 6.09 -3.06 11.20
N LEU A 83 7.37 -3.39 11.11
CA LEU A 83 8.01 -4.35 12.01
C LEU A 83 7.93 -3.88 13.47
N TYR A 84 8.09 -2.58 13.72
CA TYR A 84 7.92 -2.01 15.06
C TYR A 84 6.47 -2.16 15.56
N ALA A 85 5.47 -1.82 14.73
CA ALA A 85 4.07 -1.97 15.08
C ALA A 85 3.69 -3.43 15.36
N LEU A 86 4.12 -4.36 14.52
CA LEU A 86 3.84 -5.79 14.67
C LEU A 86 4.46 -6.40 15.94
N ARG A 87 5.65 -5.94 16.36
CA ARG A 87 6.26 -6.34 17.64
C ARG A 87 5.44 -5.90 18.86
N HIS A 88 4.62 -4.87 18.71
CA HIS A 88 3.71 -4.34 19.73
C HIS A 88 2.26 -4.71 19.43
N GLU A 89 2.02 -5.92 18.89
CA GLU A 89 0.68 -6.44 18.60
C GLU A 89 -0.18 -5.48 17.76
N ALA A 90 0.43 -4.90 16.72
CA ALA A 90 -0.16 -3.90 15.82
C ALA A 90 -0.65 -2.59 16.50
N THR A 91 -0.29 -2.39 17.77
CA THR A 91 -0.69 -1.26 18.61
C THR A 91 0.58 -0.61 19.18
N PRO A 92 1.42 0.02 18.34
CA PRO A 92 2.67 0.60 18.79
C PRO A 92 2.44 1.66 19.88
N PRO A 93 3.33 1.78 20.88
CA PRO A 93 3.21 2.82 21.87
C PRO A 93 3.47 4.18 21.22
N VAL A 94 2.69 5.18 21.64
CA VAL A 94 2.89 6.57 21.24
C VAL A 94 3.90 7.20 22.19
N PRO A 95 4.99 7.83 21.69
CA PRO A 95 6.02 8.44 22.52
C PRO A 95 5.48 9.42 23.55
N ARG A 96 4.54 10.28 23.14
CA ARG A 96 3.91 11.26 24.02
C ARG A 96 2.48 11.55 23.58
N TRP A 97 1.58 11.54 24.55
CA TRP A 97 0.23 12.06 24.41
C TRP A 97 0.13 13.46 25.00
N ARG A 98 -0.68 14.31 24.35
CA ARG A 98 -1.06 15.63 24.82
C ARG A 98 -2.56 15.82 24.63
N THR A 99 -3.14 16.71 25.41
CA THR A 99 -4.53 17.15 25.24
C THR A 99 -4.52 18.59 24.76
N ALA A 100 -5.21 18.87 23.66
CA ALA A 100 -5.43 20.22 23.16
C ALA A 100 -6.31 21.02 24.14
N PRO A 101 -6.28 22.36 24.12
CA PRO A 101 -7.25 23.18 24.85
C PRO A 101 -8.71 22.87 24.50
N THR A 102 -8.96 22.39 23.27
CA THR A 102 -10.28 21.92 22.81
C THR A 102 -10.69 20.54 23.35
N GLY A 103 -9.86 19.91 24.19
CA GLY A 103 -10.08 18.56 24.73
C GLY A 103 -9.65 17.40 23.82
N GLN A 104 -9.19 17.69 22.60
CA GLN A 104 -8.75 16.65 21.65
C GLN A 104 -7.45 15.99 22.08
N ALA A 105 -7.35 14.67 21.89
CA ALA A 105 -6.10 13.95 22.06
C ALA A 105 -5.15 14.20 20.88
N ILE A 106 -3.88 14.47 21.18
CA ILE A 106 -2.80 14.67 20.23
C ILE A 106 -1.71 13.63 20.52
N ALA A 107 -1.41 12.79 19.54
CA ALA A 107 -0.32 11.82 19.60
C ALA A 107 0.93 12.41 18.93
N GLU A 108 2.01 12.66 19.68
CA GLU A 108 3.30 13.03 19.10
C GLU A 108 4.00 11.75 18.60
N ILE A 109 4.05 11.56 17.29
CA ILE A 109 4.46 10.30 16.65
C ILE A 109 5.87 10.33 16.07
N LEU A 110 6.52 11.50 15.98
CA LEU A 110 7.89 11.64 15.49
C LEU A 110 8.64 12.72 16.28
N PRO A 111 9.91 12.49 16.68
CA PRO A 111 10.65 11.23 16.57
C PRO A 111 10.29 10.23 17.68
N ARG A 112 10.28 8.94 17.37
CA ARG A 112 10.00 7.85 18.33
C ARG A 112 11.23 7.33 19.04
N ASN A 113 12.39 7.47 18.41
CA ASN A 113 13.67 6.98 18.94
C ASN A 113 14.84 7.87 18.46
N TRP A 114 16.05 7.56 18.93
CA TRP A 114 17.24 8.33 18.59
C TRP A 114 17.61 8.26 17.10
N GLN A 115 17.33 7.14 16.43
CA GLN A 115 17.61 6.96 15.00
C GLN A 115 16.74 7.89 14.16
N GLU A 116 15.44 7.97 14.46
CA GLU A 116 14.52 8.90 13.82
C GLU A 116 14.86 10.36 14.13
N ARG A 117 15.32 10.66 15.36
CA ARG A 117 15.75 12.01 15.71
C ARG A 117 16.97 12.46 14.91
N LEU A 118 17.88 11.52 14.58
CA LEU A 118 19.04 11.78 13.73
C LEU A 118 18.63 11.89 12.25
N LEU A 119 17.82 10.96 11.75
CA LEU A 119 17.38 10.91 10.36
C LEU A 119 16.48 12.11 10.00
N TRP A 120 15.60 12.50 10.91
CA TRP A 120 14.62 13.56 10.73
C TRP A 120 14.95 14.77 11.61
N PHE A 121 16.22 15.20 11.59
CA PHE A 121 16.69 16.29 12.43
C PHE A 121 15.83 17.55 12.24
N GLY A 122 15.29 18.07 13.35
CA GLY A 122 14.42 19.25 13.36
C GLY A 122 12.95 18.99 12.98
N VAL A 123 12.59 17.79 12.53
CA VAL A 123 11.21 17.45 12.13
C VAL A 123 10.44 16.85 13.32
N LYS A 124 9.19 17.28 13.48
CA LYS A 124 8.23 16.73 14.44
C LYS A 124 6.92 16.45 13.72
N ALA A 125 6.24 15.38 14.12
CA ALA A 125 4.92 15.03 13.59
C ALA A 125 3.98 14.65 14.72
N ALA A 126 2.73 15.09 14.62
CA ALA A 126 1.68 14.76 15.58
C ALA A 126 0.37 14.45 14.86
N VAL A 127 -0.37 13.47 15.37
CA VAL A 127 -1.71 13.11 14.90
C VAL A 127 -2.74 13.71 15.85
N TRP A 128 -3.62 14.54 15.31
CA TRP A 128 -4.74 15.11 16.04
C TRP A 128 -5.96 14.22 15.86
N LEU A 129 -6.50 13.71 16.96
CA LEU A 129 -7.70 12.88 16.91
C LEU A 129 -8.93 13.77 16.75
N GLN A 130 -9.90 13.29 15.96
CA GLN A 130 -11.20 13.94 15.88
C GLN A 130 -11.84 13.99 17.28
N PRO A 131 -12.57 15.06 17.63
CA PRO A 131 -13.24 15.14 18.93
C PRO A 131 -14.13 13.91 19.17
N ASN A 132 -14.09 13.37 20.39
CA ASN A 132 -14.85 12.18 20.79
C ASN A 132 -14.53 10.87 20.05
N HIS A 133 -13.47 10.81 19.23
CA HIS A 133 -13.01 9.58 18.60
C HIS A 133 -11.79 8.99 19.32
N PRO A 134 -11.82 7.71 19.73
CA PRO A 134 -10.68 7.07 20.37
C PRO A 134 -9.57 6.73 19.36
N PRO A 135 -8.33 6.49 19.81
CA PRO A 135 -7.28 5.96 18.95
C PRO A 135 -7.66 4.60 18.36
N THR A 136 -7.52 4.44 17.05
CA THR A 136 -7.94 3.22 16.32
C THR A 136 -6.77 2.36 15.84
N GLN A 137 -5.54 2.64 16.26
CA GLN A 137 -4.36 1.88 15.85
C GLN A 137 -4.55 0.37 16.05
N GLY A 138 -4.20 -0.43 15.04
CA GLY A 138 -4.36 -1.89 15.08
C GLY A 138 -5.82 -2.38 15.05
N SER A 139 -6.80 -1.53 14.74
CA SER A 139 -8.22 -1.91 14.72
C SER A 139 -8.49 -3.14 13.85
N ALA A 140 -7.86 -3.25 12.67
CA ALA A 140 -8.02 -4.38 11.76
C ALA A 140 -7.53 -5.73 12.31
N TYR A 141 -6.81 -5.75 13.43
CA TYR A 141 -6.41 -6.99 14.12
C TYR A 141 -7.36 -7.36 15.27
N ARG A 142 -8.01 -6.36 15.90
CA ARG A 142 -9.00 -6.59 16.96
C ARG A 142 -10.40 -6.83 16.38
N ASN A 143 -10.73 -6.09 15.34
CA ASN A 143 -11.98 -6.14 14.59
C ASN A 143 -11.63 -6.36 13.12
N PRO A 144 -11.24 -7.59 12.73
CA PRO A 144 -10.81 -7.85 11.36
C PRO A 144 -11.95 -7.63 10.37
N PRO A 145 -11.67 -7.02 9.19
CA PRO A 145 -12.65 -6.96 8.12
C PRO A 145 -12.92 -8.37 7.57
N PRO A 146 -13.99 -8.57 6.77
CA PRO A 146 -14.17 -9.81 6.03
C PRO A 146 -12.89 -10.17 5.25
N PRO A 147 -12.45 -11.45 5.23
CA PRO A 147 -11.35 -11.88 4.40
C PRO A 147 -11.58 -11.50 2.95
N GLY A 148 -10.58 -10.88 2.32
CA GLY A 148 -10.70 -10.46 0.95
C GLY A 148 -9.42 -9.99 0.30
N VAL A 149 -9.52 -9.74 -1.00
CA VAL A 149 -8.46 -9.23 -1.86
C VAL A 149 -8.64 -7.73 -2.08
N ALA A 150 -7.57 -6.99 -1.84
CA ALA A 150 -7.45 -5.60 -2.25
C ALA A 150 -6.73 -5.52 -3.61
N VAL A 151 -7.36 -4.92 -4.60
CA VAL A 151 -6.70 -4.56 -5.87
C VAL A 151 -6.04 -3.20 -5.70
N VAL A 152 -4.73 -3.17 -5.90
CA VAL A 152 -3.91 -1.96 -5.84
C VAL A 152 -3.53 -1.56 -7.26
N LEU A 153 -4.01 -0.39 -7.69
CA LEU A 153 -3.56 0.23 -8.93
C LEU A 153 -2.33 1.06 -8.64
N GLY A 154 -1.15 0.53 -8.95
CA GLY A 154 0.12 1.12 -8.56
C GLY A 154 0.38 2.48 -9.22
N ALA A 155 0.90 3.43 -8.43
CA ALA A 155 1.37 4.71 -8.93
C ALA A 155 2.60 4.56 -9.83
N GLY A 156 2.77 5.49 -10.78
CA GLY A 156 3.88 5.47 -11.75
C GLY A 156 5.02 6.46 -11.49
N ASN A 157 4.89 7.35 -10.49
CA ASN A 157 5.80 8.48 -10.27
C ASN A 157 6.94 8.20 -9.26
N ILE A 158 6.61 7.54 -8.14
CA ILE A 158 7.59 7.11 -7.13
C ILE A 158 7.56 5.59 -7.08
N THR A 159 8.72 4.98 -7.34
CA THR A 159 8.82 3.54 -7.60
C THR A 159 8.42 2.68 -6.39
N SER A 160 8.63 3.16 -5.16
CA SER A 160 8.26 2.41 -3.95
C SER A 160 6.78 2.47 -3.58
N LEU A 161 6.02 3.44 -4.10
CA LEU A 161 4.63 3.65 -3.67
C LEU A 161 3.77 2.42 -3.93
N CYS A 162 3.89 1.81 -5.10
CA CYS A 162 3.09 0.63 -5.44
C CYS A 162 3.27 -0.54 -4.44
N LEU A 163 4.52 -0.81 -4.01
CA LEU A 163 4.81 -1.80 -2.97
C LEU A 163 4.36 -1.32 -1.59
N ALA A 164 4.57 -0.04 -1.30
CA ALA A 164 4.16 0.58 -0.05
C ALA A 164 2.64 0.48 0.18
N ASP A 165 1.85 0.59 -0.89
CA ASP A 165 0.39 0.52 -0.89
C ASP A 165 -0.10 -0.93 -0.77
N ALA A 166 0.52 -1.86 -1.50
CA ALA A 166 0.25 -3.29 -1.34
C ALA A 166 0.56 -3.79 0.08
N LEU A 167 1.69 -3.37 0.66
CA LEU A 167 2.03 -3.68 2.04
C LEU A 167 1.09 -3.02 3.05
N TYR A 168 0.54 -1.84 2.74
CA TYR A 168 -0.49 -1.22 3.59
C TYR A 168 -1.73 -2.11 3.65
N GLN A 169 -2.18 -2.65 2.52
CA GLN A 169 -3.34 -3.56 2.49
C GLN A 169 -3.10 -4.81 3.35
N LEU A 170 -1.90 -5.37 3.28
CA LEU A 170 -1.49 -6.52 4.09
C LEU A 170 -1.42 -6.20 5.58
N VAL A 171 -0.66 -5.17 5.95
CA VAL A 171 -0.26 -4.93 7.34
C VAL A 171 -1.25 -4.08 8.10
N VAL A 172 -1.83 -3.06 7.48
CA VAL A 172 -2.72 -2.10 8.15
C VAL A 172 -4.18 -2.46 7.93
N ALA A 173 -4.56 -2.79 6.69
CA ALA A 173 -5.94 -3.12 6.36
C ALA A 173 -6.30 -4.60 6.59
N ASN A 174 -5.31 -5.46 6.86
CA ASN A 174 -5.48 -6.89 7.14
C ASN A 174 -6.17 -7.68 6.00
N ARG A 175 -5.70 -7.49 4.76
CA ARG A 175 -6.22 -8.13 3.53
C ARG A 175 -5.07 -8.61 2.65
N VAL A 176 -5.29 -9.62 1.83
CA VAL A 176 -4.31 -9.96 0.78
C VAL A 176 -4.40 -8.95 -0.37
N ALA A 177 -3.36 -8.81 -1.17
CA ALA A 177 -3.30 -7.76 -2.18
C ALA A 177 -2.91 -8.28 -3.57
N LEU A 178 -3.56 -7.75 -4.61
CA LEU A 178 -3.12 -7.86 -5.99
C LEU A 178 -2.62 -6.50 -6.43
N LEU A 179 -1.33 -6.38 -6.70
CA LEU A 179 -0.73 -5.17 -7.25
C LEU A 179 -0.71 -5.23 -8.77
N LYS A 180 -1.43 -4.32 -9.41
CA LYS A 180 -1.32 -4.08 -10.85
C LYS A 180 -0.31 -2.96 -11.08
N MET A 181 0.77 -3.29 -11.78
CA MET A 181 1.86 -2.36 -12.08
C MET A 181 1.39 -1.24 -13.02
N ASN A 182 1.88 -0.03 -12.79
CA ASN A 182 1.79 1.02 -13.79
C ASN A 182 2.67 0.64 -14.99
N PRO A 183 2.19 0.77 -16.25
CA PRO A 183 2.99 0.45 -17.43
C PRO A 183 4.36 1.16 -17.50
N LEU A 184 4.47 2.36 -16.94
CA LEU A 184 5.74 3.10 -16.86
C LEU A 184 6.78 2.39 -15.97
N LEU A 185 6.32 1.61 -14.99
CA LEU A 185 7.17 0.90 -14.04
C LEU A 185 7.28 -0.60 -14.34
N THR A 186 6.74 -1.08 -15.46
CA THR A 186 6.86 -2.48 -15.90
C THR A 186 8.30 -3.03 -15.85
N PRO A 187 9.36 -2.28 -16.23
CA PRO A 187 10.73 -2.80 -16.11
C PRO A 187 11.16 -3.18 -14.68
N LEU A 188 10.46 -2.69 -13.64
CA LEU A 188 10.73 -3.02 -12.24
C LEU A 188 10.00 -4.27 -11.75
N THR A 189 9.04 -4.82 -12.50
CA THR A 189 8.18 -5.92 -12.04
C THR A 189 8.97 -7.11 -11.52
N ASP A 190 9.97 -7.58 -12.26
CA ASP A 190 10.75 -8.75 -11.86
C ASP A 190 11.62 -8.47 -10.63
N CYS A 191 12.19 -7.26 -10.53
CA CYS A 191 12.86 -6.82 -9.31
C CYS A 191 11.88 -6.83 -8.12
N PHE A 192 10.65 -6.37 -8.31
CA PHE A 192 9.63 -6.34 -7.26
C PHE A 192 9.14 -7.73 -6.88
N ARG A 193 9.01 -8.65 -7.83
CA ARG A 193 8.74 -10.06 -7.54
C ARG A 193 9.84 -10.69 -6.70
N LYS A 194 11.12 -10.42 -6.99
CA LYS A 194 12.25 -10.86 -6.15
C LYS A 194 12.17 -10.27 -4.74
N VAL A 195 11.88 -8.98 -4.62
CA VAL A 195 11.75 -8.28 -3.32
C VAL A 195 10.60 -8.85 -2.50
N CYS A 196 9.47 -9.13 -3.14
CA CYS A 196 8.24 -9.57 -2.50
C CYS A 196 8.03 -11.09 -2.50
N ALA A 197 9.00 -11.87 -2.97
CA ALA A 197 8.92 -13.33 -3.09
C ALA A 197 8.35 -14.03 -1.82
N PRO A 198 8.75 -13.67 -0.58
CA PRO A 198 8.20 -14.32 0.62
C PRO A 198 6.68 -14.16 0.78
N LEU A 199 6.10 -13.07 0.29
CA LEU A 199 4.66 -12.82 0.34
C LEU A 199 3.95 -13.45 -0.87
N ILE A 200 4.59 -13.45 -2.04
CA ILE A 200 4.04 -14.02 -3.28
C ILE A 200 3.99 -15.54 -3.18
N GLU A 201 5.08 -16.18 -2.78
CA GLU A 201 5.16 -17.63 -2.62
C GLU A 201 4.19 -18.15 -1.54
N ALA A 202 3.91 -17.33 -0.52
CA ALA A 202 2.91 -17.65 0.50
C ALA A 202 1.46 -17.39 0.05
N GLY A 203 1.27 -16.76 -1.12
CA GLY A 203 -0.02 -16.42 -1.72
C GLY A 203 -0.73 -15.24 -1.05
N PHE A 204 0.00 -14.32 -0.42
CA PHE A 204 -0.57 -13.12 0.22
C PHE A 204 -0.49 -11.87 -0.66
N LEU A 205 0.39 -11.88 -1.66
CA LEU A 205 0.55 -10.80 -2.63
C LEU A 205 0.68 -11.41 -4.04
N GLU A 206 0.10 -10.76 -5.04
CA GLU A 206 0.42 -11.03 -6.45
C GLU A 206 0.80 -9.72 -7.14
N ILE A 207 1.70 -9.81 -8.14
CA ILE A 207 2.10 -8.66 -8.96
C ILE A 207 1.83 -9.00 -10.44
N VAL A 208 0.92 -8.21 -11.03
CA VAL A 208 0.50 -8.37 -12.42
C VAL A 208 0.84 -7.15 -13.25
N GLU A 209 1.06 -7.39 -14.53
CA GLU A 209 1.18 -6.38 -15.56
C GLU A 209 -0.07 -6.41 -16.44
N GLY A 210 -0.41 -5.27 -17.02
CA GLY A 210 -1.47 -5.21 -18.00
C GLY A 210 -1.93 -3.79 -18.28
N ASP A 211 -2.86 -3.66 -19.21
CA ASP A 211 -3.39 -2.40 -19.69
C ASP A 211 -4.58 -1.89 -18.85
N ALA A 212 -5.21 -0.82 -19.30
CA ALA A 212 -6.38 -0.26 -18.63
C ALA A 212 -7.54 -1.26 -18.54
N ALA A 213 -7.73 -2.12 -19.56
CA ALA A 213 -8.81 -3.11 -19.59
C ALA A 213 -8.64 -4.16 -18.50
N LEU A 214 -7.42 -4.66 -18.28
CA LEU A 214 -7.14 -5.53 -17.12
C LEU A 214 -7.41 -4.80 -15.80
N GLY A 215 -7.00 -3.53 -15.68
CA GLY A 215 -7.23 -2.74 -14.48
C GLY A 215 -8.72 -2.61 -14.14
N GLU A 216 -9.55 -2.36 -15.15
CA GLU A 216 -11.00 -2.27 -15.01
C GLU A 216 -11.63 -3.62 -14.66
N ALA A 217 -11.22 -4.69 -15.35
CA ALA A 217 -11.66 -6.04 -15.06
C ALA A 217 -11.35 -6.46 -13.61
N LEU A 218 -10.15 -6.13 -13.12
CA LEU A 218 -9.76 -6.37 -11.72
C LEU A 218 -10.63 -5.57 -10.74
N CYS A 219 -10.90 -4.29 -11.01
CA CYS A 219 -11.68 -3.44 -10.11
C CYS A 219 -13.15 -3.89 -10.00
N HIS A 220 -13.72 -4.43 -11.07
CA HIS A 220 -15.11 -4.90 -11.10
C HIS A 220 -15.27 -6.40 -10.84
N HIS A 221 -14.17 -7.12 -10.61
CA HIS A 221 -14.23 -8.56 -10.35
C HIS A 221 -14.95 -8.86 -9.03
N PRO A 222 -15.84 -9.87 -8.94
CA PRO A 222 -16.57 -10.19 -7.72
C PRO A 222 -15.69 -10.53 -6.50
N LEU A 223 -14.47 -11.02 -6.75
CA LEU A 223 -13.49 -11.32 -5.69
C LEU A 223 -12.68 -10.11 -5.24
N THR A 224 -12.90 -8.93 -5.80
CA THR A 224 -12.25 -7.69 -5.35
C THR A 224 -13.11 -7.03 -4.27
N GLN A 225 -12.63 -7.06 -3.03
CA GLN A 225 -13.34 -6.46 -1.88
C GLN A 225 -12.95 -5.00 -1.62
N HIS A 226 -11.80 -4.58 -2.12
CA HIS A 226 -11.33 -3.22 -1.94
C HIS A 226 -10.48 -2.79 -3.14
N VAL A 227 -10.69 -1.56 -3.61
CA VAL A 227 -9.86 -0.95 -4.64
C VAL A 227 -9.05 0.18 -4.00
N HIS A 228 -7.73 0.08 -4.09
CA HIS A 228 -6.80 1.12 -3.66
C HIS A 228 -6.16 1.75 -4.88
N ILE A 229 -6.26 3.07 -4.98
CA ILE A 229 -5.82 3.83 -6.16
C ILE A 229 -4.88 4.92 -5.69
N THR A 230 -3.62 4.80 -6.08
CA THR A 230 -2.65 5.89 -5.93
C THR A 230 -2.39 6.47 -7.30
N GLY A 231 -3.11 7.53 -7.68
CA GLY A 231 -3.06 8.04 -9.04
C GLY A 231 -3.91 9.28 -9.30
N SER A 232 -4.15 9.56 -10.59
CA SER A 232 -4.84 10.78 -11.00
C SER A 232 -6.30 10.81 -10.55
N HIS A 233 -6.79 12.02 -10.26
CA HIS A 233 -8.22 12.25 -10.00
C HIS A 233 -9.10 11.81 -11.19
N HIS A 234 -8.57 11.79 -12.43
CA HIS A 234 -9.28 11.25 -13.59
C HIS A 234 -9.53 9.74 -13.47
N THR A 235 -8.51 8.96 -13.10
CA THR A 235 -8.63 7.52 -12.90
C THR A 235 -9.60 7.21 -11.76
N TYR A 236 -9.48 7.92 -10.63
CA TYR A 236 -10.42 7.84 -9.52
C TYR A 236 -11.85 8.17 -9.98
N ASN A 237 -12.03 9.28 -10.69
CA ASN A 237 -13.36 9.69 -11.14
C ASN A 237 -14.00 8.68 -12.09
N ARG A 238 -13.20 8.11 -12.99
CA ARG A 238 -13.67 7.09 -13.92
C ARG A 238 -14.20 5.85 -13.20
N LEU A 239 -13.43 5.36 -12.21
CA LEU A 239 -13.78 4.14 -11.47
C LEU A 239 -14.93 4.35 -10.48
N VAL A 240 -14.93 5.45 -9.74
CA VAL A 240 -15.92 5.71 -8.67
C VAL A 240 -17.20 6.32 -9.23
N TRP A 241 -17.10 7.22 -10.20
CA TRP A 241 -18.22 8.07 -10.62
C TRP A 241 -18.72 7.77 -12.04
N GLY A 242 -18.00 6.99 -12.84
CA GLY A 242 -18.41 6.59 -14.19
C GLY A 242 -17.52 7.17 -15.29
N GLU A 243 -17.70 6.70 -16.51
CA GLU A 243 -16.75 6.94 -17.60
C GLU A 243 -16.86 8.36 -18.17
N THR A 244 -18.10 8.86 -18.27
CA THR A 244 -18.37 10.17 -18.89
C THR A 244 -18.57 11.27 -17.84
N ALA A 245 -18.26 12.51 -18.20
CA ALA A 245 -18.49 13.67 -17.32
C ALA A 245 -19.96 13.81 -16.89
N ALA A 246 -20.91 13.43 -17.76
CA ALA A 246 -22.34 13.45 -17.46
C ALA A 246 -22.73 12.44 -16.38
N GLU A 247 -22.26 11.19 -16.49
CA GLU A 247 -22.48 10.16 -15.46
C GLU A 247 -21.85 10.57 -14.12
N GLN A 248 -20.62 11.07 -14.18
CA GLN A 248 -19.92 11.53 -12.98
C GLN A 248 -20.68 12.66 -12.29
N ALA A 249 -21.19 13.64 -13.04
CA ALA A 249 -21.97 14.75 -12.49
C ALA A 249 -23.27 14.26 -11.81
N ILE A 250 -24.00 13.35 -12.46
CA ILE A 250 -25.26 12.79 -11.92
C ILE A 250 -24.99 12.01 -10.63
N ARG A 251 -24.00 11.11 -10.63
CA ARG A 251 -23.69 10.26 -9.47
C ARG A 251 -23.12 11.06 -8.30
N LYS A 252 -22.26 12.06 -8.56
CA LYS A 252 -21.74 12.98 -7.54
C LYS A 252 -22.86 13.79 -6.89
N ALA A 253 -23.77 14.36 -7.70
CA ALA A 253 -24.91 15.11 -7.19
C ALA A 253 -25.83 14.26 -6.29
N ARG A 254 -25.93 12.97 -6.58
CA ARG A 254 -26.74 12.01 -5.81
C ARG A 254 -25.98 11.29 -4.70
N GLN A 255 -24.66 11.52 -4.55
CA GLN A 255 -23.77 10.77 -3.66
C GLN A 255 -23.89 9.24 -3.81
N GLN A 256 -24.03 8.77 -5.04
CA GLN A 256 -24.20 7.35 -5.37
C GLN A 256 -23.00 6.85 -6.20
N PRO A 257 -21.87 6.50 -5.56
CA PRO A 257 -20.71 5.98 -6.28
C PRO A 257 -21.01 4.61 -6.90
N GLN A 258 -20.38 4.29 -8.03
CA GLN A 258 -20.44 2.96 -8.67
C GLN A 258 -19.54 1.94 -7.95
N ALA A 259 -18.44 2.39 -7.33
CA ALA A 259 -17.52 1.55 -6.58
C ALA A 259 -17.00 2.29 -5.34
N GLU A 260 -16.77 1.57 -4.24
CA GLU A 260 -16.05 2.10 -3.08
C GLU A 260 -14.54 2.03 -3.34
N ALA A 261 -13.91 3.19 -3.56
CA ALA A 261 -12.46 3.32 -3.63
C ALA A 261 -12.01 4.47 -2.74
N ASN A 262 -10.96 4.25 -1.95
CA ASN A 262 -10.30 5.32 -1.20
C ASN A 262 -9.08 5.83 -2.00
N PRO A 263 -8.91 7.17 -2.10
CA PRO A 263 -7.66 7.75 -2.61
C PRO A 263 -6.48 7.53 -1.65
#